data_AF-A0A925HPJ8-F1
#
_entry.id   AF-A0A925HPJ8-F1
#
_cell.length_a   1.000
_cell.length_b   1.000
_cell.length_c   1.000
_cell.angle_alpha   90.00
_cell.angle_beta   90.00
_cell.angle_gamma   90.00
#
_symmetry.space_group_name_H-M   'P 1'
#
loop_
_entity.id
_entity.type
_entity.pdbx_description
1 polymer ?
#
loop_
_entity_poly.entity_id
_entity_poly.type
_entity_poly.pdbx_seq_one_letter_code
_entity_poly.pdbx_strand_id
1 'polypeptide(L)'
;MMTPGVVQVPGDISVSEAAMLLEREQAPCLLVKDTDTQFGTMTPTDIVKKVVAQGLEPHDIEVRTIMTRPVQFIEYNEAITEAAILMMATGASLLIVTKQHQPVGVLSAQDVLLNPPRRSTRIPVVVSVVGQASEPGLNYNAIITQLSHAGGLIESATTLTPKTNVVLAFSISGQNTPLTIRGKVLASETPGAEPDDTSGETRTWRVDIQFTDLSSPDLARIRAWALQTMPPSPNLS
;
A
#
# COMPACT_ATOMS: atom_id res chain seq x y z
N MET A 1 0.05 1.31 -3.71
CA MET A 1 0.98 0.71 -4.70
C MET A 1 0.29 -0.53 -5.24
N MET A 2 0.42 -0.78 -6.54
CA MET A 2 -0.10 -1.94 -7.26
C MET A 2 0.98 -2.38 -8.26
N THR A 3 0.97 -3.64 -8.70
CA THR A 3 1.77 -4.06 -9.85
C THR A 3 1.09 -3.54 -11.12
N PRO A 4 1.73 -2.64 -11.89
CA PRO A 4 1.13 -2.08 -13.09
C PRO A 4 1.06 -3.14 -14.19
N GLY A 5 -0.03 -3.10 -14.95
CA GLY A 5 -0.30 -4.06 -16.01
C GLY A 5 -0.97 -5.34 -15.50
N VAL A 6 -1.82 -5.91 -16.33
CA VAL A 6 -2.47 -7.20 -16.10
C VAL A 6 -2.22 -8.05 -17.34
N VAL A 7 -1.51 -9.15 -17.17
CA VAL A 7 -1.28 -10.09 -18.27
C VAL A 7 -2.61 -10.82 -18.54
N GLN A 8 -3.17 -10.56 -19.72
CA GLN A 8 -4.40 -11.17 -20.18
C GLN A 8 -4.11 -12.33 -21.12
N VAL A 9 -4.80 -13.45 -20.91
CA VAL A 9 -4.64 -14.66 -21.73
C VAL A 9 -5.98 -15.26 -22.14
N PRO A 10 -6.07 -15.91 -23.32
CA PRO A 10 -7.22 -16.72 -23.68
C PRO A 10 -7.41 -17.92 -22.74
N GLY A 11 -8.65 -18.40 -22.62
CA GLY A 11 -8.98 -19.55 -21.76
C GLY A 11 -8.59 -20.92 -22.33
N ASP A 12 -8.39 -21.05 -23.64
CA ASP A 12 -8.00 -22.28 -24.35
C ASP A 12 -6.51 -22.61 -24.29
N ILE A 13 -5.65 -21.68 -23.85
CA ILE A 13 -4.22 -22.00 -23.73
C ILE A 13 -3.99 -23.07 -22.67
N SER A 14 -2.91 -23.83 -22.82
CA SER A 14 -2.55 -24.85 -21.86
C SER A 14 -2.09 -24.23 -20.53
N VAL A 15 -2.24 -24.96 -19.42
CA VAL A 15 -1.69 -24.54 -18.12
C VAL A 15 -0.17 -24.41 -18.19
N SER A 16 0.52 -25.25 -18.99
CA SER A 16 1.96 -25.12 -19.25
C SER A 16 2.33 -23.77 -19.87
N GLU A 17 1.63 -23.34 -20.92
CA GLU A 17 1.88 -22.04 -21.55
C GLU A 17 1.59 -20.88 -20.60
N ALA A 18 0.51 -20.98 -19.85
CA ALA A 18 0.14 -19.99 -18.86
C ALA A 18 1.16 -19.90 -17.72
N ALA A 19 1.73 -21.02 -17.28
CA ALA A 19 2.82 -21.04 -16.30
C ALA A 19 4.08 -20.34 -16.83
N MET A 20 4.43 -20.56 -18.11
CA MET A 20 5.54 -19.85 -18.75
C MET A 20 5.31 -18.34 -18.82
N LEU A 21 4.07 -17.91 -19.06
CA LEU A 21 3.72 -16.48 -19.07
C LEU A 21 3.83 -15.85 -17.67
N LEU A 22 3.38 -16.55 -16.63
CA LEU A 22 3.54 -16.10 -15.24
C LEU A 22 5.03 -15.84 -14.91
N GLU A 23 5.90 -16.78 -15.26
CA GLU A 23 7.34 -16.67 -14.99
C GLU A 23 8.00 -15.57 -15.85
N ARG A 24 7.75 -15.58 -17.16
CA ARG A 24 8.38 -14.65 -18.10
C ARG A 24 8.03 -13.20 -17.80
N GLU A 25 6.76 -12.94 -17.49
CA GLU A 25 6.27 -11.58 -17.21
C GLU A 25 6.40 -11.20 -15.72
N GLN A 26 6.90 -12.12 -14.88
CA GLN A 26 6.91 -11.99 -13.41
C GLN A 26 5.55 -11.57 -12.84
N ALA A 27 4.47 -12.06 -13.46
CA ALA A 27 3.12 -11.66 -13.14
C ALA A 27 2.60 -12.45 -11.93
N PRO A 28 2.00 -11.79 -10.91
CA PRO A 28 1.47 -12.49 -9.74
C PRO A 28 0.23 -13.34 -10.07
N CYS A 29 -0.48 -13.00 -11.14
CA CYS A 29 -1.61 -13.75 -11.69
C CYS A 29 -1.84 -13.41 -13.16
N LEU A 30 -2.61 -14.25 -13.84
CA LEU A 30 -3.16 -13.98 -15.17
C LEU A 30 -4.65 -13.66 -15.07
N LEU A 31 -5.10 -12.67 -15.86
CA LEU A 31 -6.51 -12.45 -16.14
C LEU A 31 -6.90 -13.26 -17.36
N VAL A 32 -7.70 -14.29 -17.15
CA VAL A 32 -8.11 -15.24 -18.17
C VAL A 32 -9.41 -14.76 -18.79
N LYS A 33 -9.42 -14.60 -20.11
CA LYS A 33 -10.61 -14.29 -20.89
C LYS A 33 -11.13 -15.58 -21.55
N ASP A 34 -12.27 -16.09 -21.07
CA ASP A 34 -12.89 -17.31 -21.61
C ASP A 34 -13.89 -16.99 -22.73
N THR A 35 -14.71 -15.97 -22.51
CA THR A 35 -15.60 -15.40 -23.53
C THR A 35 -15.52 -13.88 -23.47
N ASP A 36 -16.25 -13.18 -24.34
CA ASP A 36 -16.26 -11.70 -24.32
C ASP A 36 -16.81 -11.10 -23.02
N THR A 37 -17.61 -11.86 -22.28
CA THR A 37 -18.23 -11.40 -21.02
C THR A 37 -17.74 -12.17 -19.80
N GLN A 38 -16.95 -13.22 -19.98
CA GLN A 38 -16.55 -14.11 -18.89
C GLN A 38 -15.05 -14.10 -18.67
N PHE A 39 -14.69 -13.60 -17.50
CA PHE A 39 -13.32 -13.53 -17.03
C PHE A 39 -13.12 -14.43 -15.81
N GLY A 40 -11.88 -14.88 -15.62
CA GLY A 40 -11.41 -15.54 -14.41
C GLY A 40 -9.98 -15.15 -14.11
N THR A 41 -9.49 -15.51 -12.93
CA THR A 41 -8.08 -15.32 -12.57
C THR A 41 -7.41 -16.66 -12.40
N MET A 42 -6.15 -16.76 -12.83
CA MET A 42 -5.31 -17.92 -12.54
C MET A 42 -4.04 -17.47 -11.83
N THR A 43 -3.72 -18.15 -10.74
CA THR A 43 -2.53 -17.92 -9.91
C THR A 43 -1.63 -19.16 -9.90
N PRO A 44 -0.35 -19.04 -9.51
CA PRO A 44 0.50 -20.21 -9.26
C PRO A 44 -0.13 -21.22 -8.28
N THR A 45 -0.91 -20.72 -7.31
CA THR A 45 -1.62 -21.57 -6.33
C THR A 45 -2.70 -22.43 -7.00
N ASP A 46 -3.37 -21.92 -8.03
CA ASP A 46 -4.35 -22.70 -8.79
C ASP A 46 -3.68 -23.86 -9.52
N ILE A 47 -2.51 -23.62 -10.14
CA ILE A 47 -1.73 -24.67 -10.81
C ILE A 47 -1.36 -25.78 -9.81
N VAL A 48 -0.82 -25.39 -8.65
CA VAL A 48 -0.44 -26.35 -7.61
C VAL A 48 -1.65 -27.15 -7.11
N LYS A 49 -2.75 -26.48 -6.76
CA LYS A 49 -3.91 -27.14 -6.11
C LYS A 49 -4.81 -27.90 -7.06
N LYS A 50 -5.01 -27.40 -8.28
CA LYS A 50 -6.01 -27.91 -9.24
C LYS A 50 -5.40 -28.80 -10.33
N VAL A 51 -4.09 -28.73 -10.56
CA VAL A 51 -3.39 -29.55 -11.56
C VAL A 51 -2.41 -30.51 -10.88
N VAL A 52 -1.36 -29.97 -10.25
CA VAL A 52 -0.26 -30.79 -9.70
C VAL A 52 -0.75 -31.71 -8.58
N ALA A 53 -1.51 -31.19 -7.62
CA ALA A 53 -2.05 -31.98 -6.52
C ALA A 53 -3.07 -33.05 -6.97
N GLN A 54 -3.63 -32.90 -8.16
CA GLN A 54 -4.56 -33.87 -8.76
C GLN A 54 -3.84 -34.91 -9.63
N GLY A 55 -2.51 -34.80 -9.81
CA GLY A 55 -1.73 -35.68 -10.68
C GLY A 55 -2.05 -35.49 -12.17
N LEU A 56 -2.49 -34.29 -12.55
CA LEU A 56 -2.87 -33.98 -13.92
C LEU A 56 -1.69 -33.38 -14.70
N GLU A 57 -1.66 -33.65 -16.00
CA GLU A 57 -0.64 -33.15 -16.91
C GLU A 57 -0.96 -31.70 -17.36
N PRO A 58 -0.09 -30.71 -17.07
CA PRO A 58 -0.40 -29.29 -17.34
C PRO A 58 -0.52 -28.92 -18.83
N HIS A 59 0.02 -29.75 -19.73
CA HIS A 59 -0.06 -29.52 -21.17
C HIS A 59 -1.39 -29.97 -21.77
N ASP A 60 -2.11 -30.87 -21.10
CA ASP A 60 -3.40 -31.42 -21.55
C ASP A 60 -4.60 -30.64 -21.00
N ILE A 61 -4.36 -29.68 -20.11
CA ILE A 61 -5.40 -28.92 -19.42
C ILE A 61 -5.42 -27.48 -19.92
N GLU A 62 -6.60 -27.01 -20.30
CA GLU A 62 -6.85 -25.62 -20.63
C GLU A 62 -7.03 -24.77 -19.36
N VAL A 63 -6.50 -23.55 -19.37
CA VAL A 63 -6.59 -22.62 -18.25
C VAL A 63 -8.03 -22.33 -17.83
N ARG A 64 -8.99 -22.29 -18.77
CA ARG A 64 -10.40 -22.03 -18.47
C ARG A 64 -11.01 -23.01 -17.46
N THR A 65 -10.45 -24.22 -17.35
CA THR A 65 -10.95 -25.27 -16.48
C THR A 65 -10.51 -25.08 -15.03
N ILE A 66 -9.37 -24.42 -14.80
CA ILE A 66 -8.79 -24.22 -13.47
C ILE A 66 -8.88 -22.78 -12.96
N MET A 67 -9.23 -21.81 -13.80
CA MET A 67 -9.34 -20.42 -13.36
C MET A 67 -10.42 -20.23 -12.29
N THR A 68 -10.18 -19.28 -11.40
CA THR A 68 -11.09 -18.91 -10.31
C THR A 68 -12.08 -17.84 -10.78
N ARG A 69 -13.35 -18.02 -10.39
CA ARG A 69 -14.46 -17.13 -10.68
C ARG A 69 -15.29 -16.88 -9.40
N PRO A 70 -15.93 -15.72 -9.24
CA PRO A 70 -15.80 -14.52 -10.08
C PRO A 70 -14.46 -13.82 -9.87
N VAL A 71 -14.03 -13.04 -10.86
CA VAL A 71 -12.88 -12.14 -10.69
C VAL A 71 -13.25 -11.04 -9.71
N GLN A 72 -12.37 -10.81 -8.74
CA GLN A 72 -12.53 -9.73 -7.78
C GLN A 72 -11.84 -8.49 -8.32
N PHE A 73 -12.64 -7.45 -8.58
CA PHE A 73 -12.18 -6.17 -9.11
C PHE A 73 -12.24 -5.08 -8.04
N ILE A 74 -11.40 -4.06 -8.20
CA ILE A 74 -11.46 -2.84 -7.40
C ILE A 74 -11.11 -1.64 -8.28
N GLU A 75 -11.86 -0.54 -8.20
CA GLU A 75 -11.51 0.67 -8.96
C GLU A 75 -10.29 1.37 -8.36
N TYR A 76 -9.45 1.97 -9.22
CA TYR A 76 -8.15 2.53 -8.87
C TYR A 76 -8.22 3.66 -7.83
N ASN A 77 -9.37 4.31 -7.70
CA ASN A 77 -9.63 5.41 -6.79
C ASN A 77 -10.25 4.96 -5.46
N GLU A 78 -10.53 3.67 -5.28
CA GLU A 78 -11.01 3.13 -4.01
C GLU A 78 -9.90 3.08 -2.95
N ALA A 79 -10.30 3.17 -1.69
CA ALA A 79 -9.35 3.14 -0.59
C ALA A 79 -8.75 1.73 -0.41
N ILE A 80 -7.48 1.67 0.00
CA ILE A 80 -6.80 0.40 0.34
C ILE A 80 -7.55 -0.38 1.43
N THR A 81 -8.29 0.30 2.31
CA THR A 81 -9.15 -0.35 3.32
C THR A 81 -10.26 -1.16 2.68
N GLU A 82 -10.89 -0.66 1.60
CA GLU A 82 -11.93 -1.39 0.87
C GLU A 82 -11.36 -2.64 0.19
N ALA A 83 -10.16 -2.52 -0.38
CA ALA A 83 -9.42 -3.68 -0.89
C ALA A 83 -9.21 -4.75 0.18
N ALA A 84 -8.78 -4.34 1.38
CA ALA A 84 -8.57 -5.25 2.50
C ALA A 84 -9.88 -5.93 2.93
N ILE A 85 -10.97 -5.18 3.03
CA ILE A 85 -12.30 -5.69 3.38
C ILE A 85 -12.76 -6.70 2.33
N LEU A 86 -12.64 -6.37 1.04
CA LEU A 86 -13.02 -7.24 -0.07
C LEU A 86 -12.19 -8.54 -0.09
N MET A 87 -10.88 -8.45 0.13
CA MET A 87 -10.00 -9.63 0.24
C MET A 87 -10.39 -10.52 1.43
N MET A 88 -10.71 -9.94 2.60
CA MET A 88 -11.16 -10.70 3.77
C MET A 88 -12.53 -11.37 3.53
N ALA A 89 -13.46 -10.65 2.92
CA ALA A 89 -14.82 -11.14 2.67
C ALA A 89 -14.85 -12.27 1.63
N THR A 90 -14.00 -12.18 0.61
CA THR A 90 -13.96 -13.16 -0.50
C THR A 90 -12.91 -14.26 -0.31
N GLY A 91 -11.97 -14.06 0.62
CA GLY A 91 -10.80 -14.91 0.79
C GLY A 91 -9.77 -14.78 -0.34
N ALA A 92 -9.96 -13.83 -1.26
CA ALA A 92 -9.04 -13.58 -2.34
C ALA A 92 -7.76 -12.92 -1.82
N SER A 93 -6.60 -13.44 -2.24
CA SER A 93 -5.29 -12.86 -1.94
C SER A 93 -4.86 -11.78 -2.95
N LEU A 94 -5.62 -11.62 -4.04
CA LEU A 94 -5.33 -10.74 -5.18
C LEU A 94 -6.62 -10.11 -5.68
N LEU A 95 -6.55 -8.83 -6.05
CA LEU A 95 -7.62 -8.08 -6.71
C LEU A 95 -7.09 -7.52 -8.04
N ILE A 96 -7.94 -7.51 -9.06
CA ILE A 96 -7.66 -6.81 -10.31
C ILE A 96 -8.06 -5.35 -10.16
N VAL A 97 -7.10 -4.44 -10.31
CA VAL A 97 -7.36 -3.00 -10.26
C VAL A 97 -7.86 -2.52 -11.61
N THR A 98 -9.00 -1.85 -11.63
CA THR A 98 -9.61 -1.28 -12.82
C THR A 98 -9.56 0.25 -12.80
N LYS A 99 -9.55 0.86 -14.00
CA LYS A 99 -9.77 2.29 -14.18
C LYS A 99 -10.76 2.45 -15.31
N GLN A 100 -11.93 3.03 -15.03
CA GLN A 100 -13.00 3.14 -16.03
C GLN A 100 -13.35 1.76 -16.62
N HIS A 101 -13.43 0.74 -15.75
CA HIS A 101 -13.69 -0.66 -16.12
C HIS A 101 -12.62 -1.35 -16.98
N GLN A 102 -11.46 -0.71 -17.21
CA GLN A 102 -10.32 -1.35 -17.87
C GLN A 102 -9.33 -1.87 -16.83
N PRO A 103 -8.86 -3.12 -16.91
CA PRO A 103 -7.86 -3.66 -15.99
C PRO A 103 -6.52 -2.94 -16.21
N VAL A 104 -5.99 -2.31 -15.15
CA VAL A 104 -4.76 -1.50 -15.19
C VAL A 104 -3.65 -2.03 -14.28
N GLY A 105 -3.97 -2.92 -13.34
CA GLY A 105 -2.96 -3.52 -12.47
C GLY A 105 -3.52 -4.61 -11.57
N VAL A 106 -2.65 -5.14 -10.72
CA VAL A 106 -2.97 -6.15 -9.71
C VAL A 106 -2.59 -5.63 -8.33
N LEU A 107 -3.47 -5.84 -7.35
CA LEU A 107 -3.23 -5.53 -5.95
C LEU A 107 -3.25 -6.83 -5.14
N SER A 108 -2.14 -7.15 -4.47
CA SER A 108 -2.04 -8.34 -3.61
C SER A 108 -2.29 -8.01 -2.13
N ALA A 109 -2.66 -9.02 -1.35
CA ALA A 109 -2.74 -8.91 0.10
C ALA A 109 -1.38 -8.50 0.72
N GLN A 110 -0.28 -8.92 0.09
CA GLN A 110 1.05 -8.48 0.47
C GLN A 110 1.22 -6.97 0.23
N ASP A 111 0.74 -6.41 -0.89
CA ASP A 111 0.79 -4.97 -1.15
C ASP A 111 -0.02 -4.17 -0.13
N VAL A 112 -1.17 -4.70 0.28
CA VAL A 112 -2.01 -4.12 1.34
C VAL A 112 -1.29 -4.15 2.70
N LEU A 113 -0.63 -5.26 3.04
CA LEU A 113 0.11 -5.42 4.31
C LEU A 113 1.42 -4.63 4.35
N LEU A 114 2.12 -4.53 3.22
CA LEU A 114 3.36 -3.76 3.06
C LEU A 114 3.09 -2.27 2.89
N ASN A 115 1.84 -1.82 2.88
CA ASN A 115 1.52 -0.40 2.90
C ASN A 115 0.26 -0.12 3.73
N PRO A 116 0.29 -0.41 5.04
CA PRO A 116 -0.87 -0.28 5.90
C PRO A 116 -1.31 1.18 5.95
N PRO A 117 -2.63 1.44 6.10
CA PRO A 117 -3.14 2.79 6.27
C PRO A 117 -2.40 3.48 7.42
N ARG A 118 -2.02 4.75 7.21
CA ARG A 118 -1.31 5.53 8.23
C ARG A 118 -2.17 5.56 9.49
N ARG A 119 -1.62 5.08 10.60
CA ARG A 119 -2.35 4.98 11.88
C ARG A 119 -2.43 6.37 12.49
N SER A 120 -3.65 6.79 12.84
CA SER A 120 -3.86 8.02 13.60
C SER A 120 -3.08 7.94 14.91
N THR A 121 -2.29 8.96 15.18
CA THR A 121 -1.43 9.03 16.36
C THR A 121 -1.20 10.50 16.74
N ARG A 122 -0.56 10.75 17.88
CA ARG A 122 -0.10 12.09 18.27
C ARG A 122 1.28 11.95 18.90
N ILE A 123 2.28 11.71 18.06
CA ILE A 123 3.66 11.53 18.50
C ILE A 123 4.41 12.86 18.32
N PRO A 124 4.95 13.46 19.39
CA PRO A 124 5.84 14.60 19.27
C PRO A 124 7.07 14.23 18.43
N VAL A 125 7.39 15.05 17.44
CA VAL A 125 8.54 14.85 16.56
C VAL A 125 9.31 16.16 16.39
N VAL A 126 10.64 16.04 16.40
CA VAL A 126 11.53 17.12 15.98
C VAL A 126 11.86 16.91 14.50
N VAL A 127 11.59 17.91 13.68
CA VAL A 127 11.87 17.90 12.24
C VAL A 127 13.07 18.81 11.97
N SER A 128 14.11 18.26 11.36
CA SER A 128 15.29 19.00 10.91
C SER A 128 15.33 19.05 9.38
N VAL A 129 15.40 20.24 8.79
CA VAL A 129 15.53 20.37 7.33
C VAL A 129 16.99 20.12 6.91
N VAL A 130 17.19 19.21 5.96
CA VAL A 130 18.50 18.87 5.42
C VAL A 130 18.66 19.52 4.05
N GLY A 131 19.45 20.60 3.99
CA GLY A 131 19.95 21.13 2.71
C GLY A 131 19.62 22.59 2.37
N GLN A 132 20.09 23.54 3.17
CA GLN A 132 20.75 24.72 2.59
C GLN A 132 22.11 24.90 3.27
N ALA A 133 23.15 24.99 2.44
CA ALA A 133 24.50 25.27 2.91
C ALA A 133 24.50 26.58 3.70
N SER A 134 24.98 26.53 4.93
CA SER A 134 25.37 27.66 5.80
C SER A 134 24.43 28.11 6.92
N GLU A 135 23.34 27.41 7.24
CA GLU A 135 22.65 27.62 8.53
C GLU A 135 22.47 26.30 9.30
N PRO A 136 22.60 26.31 10.64
CA PRO A 136 22.28 25.14 11.45
C PRO A 136 20.84 24.73 11.12
N GLY A 137 20.66 23.48 10.66
CA GLY A 137 19.38 22.99 10.17
C GLY A 137 18.24 23.42 11.10
N LEU A 138 17.28 24.15 10.55
CA LEU A 138 16.20 24.71 11.34
C LEU A 138 15.39 23.53 11.91
N ASN A 139 15.40 23.42 13.24
CA ASN A 139 14.69 22.39 13.99
C ASN A 139 13.34 22.94 14.42
N TYR A 140 12.27 22.20 14.11
CA TYR A 140 10.93 22.59 14.53
C TYR A 140 10.23 21.42 15.20
N ASN A 141 9.42 21.76 16.20
CA ASN A 141 8.54 20.80 16.84
C ASN A 141 7.28 20.65 15.99
N ALA A 142 6.91 19.41 15.72
CA ALA A 142 5.68 19.05 15.05
C ALA A 142 5.03 17.84 15.75
N ILE A 143 3.83 17.49 15.31
CA ILE A 143 3.12 16.30 15.81
C ILE A 143 2.89 15.38 14.63
N ILE A 144 3.38 14.14 14.70
CA ILE A 144 2.98 13.10 13.77
C ILE A 144 1.52 12.75 14.09
N THR A 145 0.64 13.07 13.16
CA THR A 145 -0.80 12.78 13.27
C THR A 145 -1.18 11.46 12.62
N GLN A 146 -0.41 11.02 11.63
CA GLN A 146 -0.54 9.69 11.07
C GLN A 146 0.82 9.07 10.79
N LEU A 147 1.01 7.79 11.10
CA LEU A 147 2.29 7.10 10.91
C LEU A 147 2.11 5.73 10.26
N SER A 148 2.94 5.43 9.27
CA SER A 148 3.17 4.07 8.76
C SER A 148 4.67 3.84 8.57
N HIS A 149 5.06 2.64 8.18
CA HIS A 149 6.47 2.34 7.87
C HIS A 149 6.95 2.97 6.55
N ALA A 150 6.04 3.49 5.73
CA ALA A 150 6.37 4.18 4.48
C ALA A 150 6.47 5.71 4.66
N GLY A 151 5.91 6.27 5.73
CA GLY A 151 5.89 7.72 5.94
C GLY A 151 4.99 8.18 7.08
N GLY A 152 4.96 9.49 7.32
CA GLY A 152 4.05 10.12 8.29
C GLY A 152 3.36 11.36 7.73
N LEU A 153 2.16 11.65 8.24
CA LEU A 153 1.54 12.98 8.14
C LEU A 153 1.89 13.73 9.42
N ILE A 154 2.39 14.95 9.29
CA ILE A 154 2.74 15.79 10.44
C ILE A 154 1.92 17.08 10.44
N GLU A 155 1.57 17.57 11.62
CA GLU A 155 1.04 18.92 11.85
C GLU A 155 2.17 19.82 12.37
N SER A 156 2.41 20.92 11.66
CA SER A 156 3.51 21.86 11.92
C SER A 156 3.02 23.30 11.85
N ALA A 157 3.55 24.19 12.71
CA ALA A 157 3.30 25.63 12.60
C ALA A 157 4.05 26.28 11.41
N THR A 158 5.06 25.57 10.88
CA THR A 158 5.91 26.02 9.77
C THR A 158 5.59 25.25 8.49
N THR A 159 5.49 25.95 7.36
CA THR A 159 5.36 25.31 6.04
C THR A 159 6.68 24.70 5.59
N LEU A 160 6.61 23.56 4.90
CA LEU A 160 7.78 22.88 4.32
C LEU A 160 7.60 22.78 2.82
N THR A 161 8.65 23.14 2.07
CA THR A 161 8.62 23.07 0.62
C THR A 161 8.60 21.60 0.15
N PRO A 162 7.74 21.24 -0.82
CA PRO A 162 7.77 19.92 -1.44
C PRO A 162 9.16 19.58 -2.00
N LYS A 163 9.51 18.28 -1.94
CA LYS A 163 10.81 17.70 -2.31
C LYS A 163 11.97 18.00 -1.36
N THR A 164 11.75 18.75 -0.29
CA THR A 164 12.76 19.00 0.75
C THR A 164 13.06 17.72 1.54
N ASN A 165 14.34 17.49 1.77
CA ASN A 165 14.79 16.37 2.61
C ASN A 165 14.75 16.80 4.07
N VAL A 166 14.24 15.92 4.93
CA VAL A 166 14.09 16.16 6.36
C VAL A 166 14.59 14.96 7.16
N VAL A 167 14.99 15.22 8.39
CA VAL A 167 15.24 14.19 9.40
C VAL A 167 14.20 14.34 10.50
N LEU A 168 13.54 13.23 10.82
CA LEU A 168 12.51 13.13 11.85
C LEU A 168 13.08 12.40 13.04
N ALA A 169 13.11 13.06 14.20
CA ALA A 169 13.51 12.46 15.47
C ALA A 169 12.30 12.34 16.41
N PHE A 170 11.89 11.13 16.74
CA PHE A 170 10.72 10.86 17.58
C PHE A 170 10.83 9.54 18.34
N SER A 171 10.06 9.40 19.41
CA SER A 171 9.96 8.16 20.18
C SER A 171 8.56 7.58 20.07
N ILE A 172 8.46 6.26 19.89
CA ILE A 172 7.20 5.55 19.82
C ILE A 172 6.93 4.87 21.16
N SER A 173 5.69 4.97 21.66
CA SER A 173 5.26 4.32 22.91
C SER A 173 5.56 2.82 22.90
N GLY A 174 6.17 2.33 23.99
CA GLY A 174 6.59 0.93 24.13
C GLY A 174 8.03 0.64 23.68
N GLN A 175 8.79 1.64 23.23
CA GLN A 175 10.20 1.50 22.86
C GLN A 175 11.07 2.58 23.50
N ASN A 176 12.14 2.18 24.20
CA ASN A 176 13.00 3.09 24.98
C ASN A 176 14.08 3.82 24.17
N THR A 177 14.16 3.59 22.86
CA THR A 177 15.16 4.23 21.98
C THR A 177 14.48 5.18 20.99
N PRO A 178 14.96 6.42 20.85
CA PRO A 178 14.42 7.33 19.84
C PRO A 178 14.73 6.81 18.43
N LEU A 179 13.83 7.07 17.49
CA LEU A 179 13.98 6.82 16.06
C LEU A 179 14.46 8.11 15.39
N THR A 180 15.43 7.98 14.50
CA THR A 180 15.91 9.09 13.65
C THR A 180 15.81 8.65 12.20
N ILE A 181 14.82 9.17 11.48
CA ILE A 181 14.44 8.69 10.15
C ILE A 181 14.57 9.81 9.14
N ARG A 182 15.21 9.52 8.01
CA ARG A 182 15.24 10.45 6.87
C ARG A 182 13.92 10.37 6.11
N GLY A 183 13.48 11.50 5.58
CA GLY A 183 12.31 11.53 4.72
C GLY A 183 12.35 12.67 3.72
N LYS A 184 11.40 12.63 2.80
CA LYS A 184 11.18 13.63 1.78
C LYS A 184 9.78 14.18 1.90
N VAL A 185 9.66 15.50 1.92
CA VAL A 185 8.37 16.19 1.93
C VAL A 185 7.71 15.98 0.57
N LEU A 186 6.50 15.44 0.57
CA LEU A 186 5.69 15.24 -0.64
C LEU A 186 4.82 16.46 -0.91
N ALA A 187 4.10 16.94 0.12
CA ALA A 187 3.20 18.07 0.06
C ALA A 187 3.11 18.78 1.40
N SER A 188 2.79 20.08 1.39
CA SER A 188 2.46 20.87 2.57
C SER A 188 1.22 21.67 2.26
N GLU A 189 0.12 21.35 2.94
CA GLU A 189 -1.20 21.93 2.70
C GLU A 189 -1.78 22.47 4.00
N THR A 190 -2.57 23.54 3.92
CA THR A 190 -3.39 24.00 5.05
C THR A 190 -4.71 23.26 5.04
N PRO A 191 -5.20 22.75 6.18
CA PRO A 191 -6.59 22.31 6.30
C PRO A 191 -7.50 23.43 5.79
N GLY A 192 -8.50 23.10 4.97
CA GLY A 192 -9.26 24.04 4.14
C GLY A 192 -9.55 25.38 4.80
N ALA A 193 -9.13 26.46 4.14
CA ALA A 193 -9.57 27.79 4.51
C ALA A 193 -11.04 27.93 4.08
N GLU A 194 -11.97 27.95 5.03
CA GLU A 194 -13.24 28.62 4.78
C GLU A 194 -12.99 30.13 4.67
N PRO A 195 -13.68 30.87 3.79
CA PRO A 195 -13.30 32.24 3.45
C PRO A 195 -13.53 33.30 4.54
N ASP A 196 -13.93 32.93 5.76
CA ASP A 196 -14.48 33.90 6.73
C ASP A 196 -14.02 33.74 8.19
N ASP A 197 -12.89 33.08 8.45
CA ASP A 197 -12.38 33.00 9.82
C ASP A 197 -11.37 34.12 10.13
N THR A 198 -11.89 35.19 10.74
CA THR A 198 -11.11 36.33 11.24
C THR A 198 -10.73 36.13 12.72
N SER A 199 -10.37 34.90 13.10
CA SER A 199 -9.83 34.60 14.42
C SER A 199 -8.33 34.28 14.30
N GLY A 200 -7.52 34.80 15.23
CA GLY A 200 -6.06 34.68 15.25
C GLY A 200 -5.57 33.27 15.59
N GLU A 201 -6.07 32.25 14.91
CA GLU A 201 -5.63 30.87 15.08
C GLU A 201 -4.26 30.65 14.42
N THR A 202 -3.39 29.96 15.15
CA THR A 202 -2.06 29.61 14.67
C THR A 202 -2.20 28.66 13.48
N ARG A 203 -1.88 29.15 12.28
CA ARG A 203 -2.03 28.39 11.03
C ARG A 203 -1.21 27.10 11.09
N THR A 204 -1.88 25.96 11.24
CA THR A 204 -1.26 24.64 11.25
C THR A 204 -1.24 24.06 9.84
N TRP A 205 -0.07 23.56 9.44
CA TRP A 205 0.18 22.94 8.14
C TRP A 205 0.19 21.44 8.30
N ARG A 206 -0.50 20.73 7.40
CA ARG A 206 -0.38 19.29 7.23
C ARG A 206 0.72 19.01 6.20
N VAL A 207 1.78 18.35 6.63
CA VAL A 207 2.92 18.02 5.78
C VAL A 207 2.99 16.51 5.62
N ASP A 208 2.89 16.04 4.38
CA ASP A 208 3.09 14.63 4.05
C ASP A 208 4.58 14.36 3.84
N ILE A 209 5.11 13.39 4.59
CA ILE A 209 6.50 12.96 4.51
C ILE A 209 6.55 11.48 4.16
N GLN A 210 7.32 11.17 3.13
CA GLN A 210 7.73 9.81 2.78
C GLN A 210 9.07 9.48 3.44
N PHE A 211 9.19 8.33 4.09
CA PHE A 211 10.47 7.89 4.65
C PHE A 211 11.42 7.41 3.56
N THR A 212 12.70 7.70 3.73
CA THR A 212 13.80 7.32 2.85
C THR A 212 14.90 6.68 3.69
N ASP A 213 15.59 5.68 3.14
CA ASP A 213 16.71 5.00 3.82
C ASP A 213 16.37 4.40 5.20
N LEU A 214 15.16 3.86 5.37
CA LEU A 214 14.73 3.27 6.64
C LEU A 214 15.47 1.94 6.91
N SER A 215 16.18 1.85 8.04
CA SER A 215 16.94 0.66 8.41
C SER A 215 16.01 -0.53 8.72
N SER A 216 16.44 -1.77 8.47
CA SER A 216 15.65 -2.98 8.78
C SER A 216 15.20 -3.05 10.25
N PRO A 217 16.05 -2.69 11.25
CA PRO A 217 15.62 -2.59 12.65
C PRO A 217 14.51 -1.56 12.87
N ASP A 218 14.64 -0.35 12.31
CA ASP A 218 13.65 0.73 12.51
C ASP A 218 12.33 0.41 11.80
N LEU A 219 12.39 -0.22 10.63
CA LEU A 219 11.25 -0.75 9.92
C LEU A 219 10.51 -1.81 10.75
N ALA A 220 11.22 -2.76 11.36
CA ALA A 220 10.62 -3.78 12.22
C ALA A 220 9.93 -3.14 13.44
N ARG A 221 10.57 -2.11 14.02
CA ARG A 221 10.05 -1.36 15.16
C ARG A 221 8.77 -0.59 14.83
N ILE A 222 8.70 0.09 13.69
CA ILE A 222 7.48 0.81 13.25
C ILE A 222 6.37 -0.19 12.90
N ARG A 223 6.69 -1.30 12.25
CA ARG A 223 5.72 -2.37 11.96
C ARG A 223 5.14 -2.96 13.24
N ALA A 224 5.97 -3.29 14.22
CA ALA A 224 5.53 -3.82 15.51
C ALA A 224 4.56 -2.86 16.22
N TRP A 225 4.88 -1.56 16.23
CA TRP A 225 3.97 -0.54 16.77
C TRP A 225 2.65 -0.44 16.00
N ALA A 226 2.69 -0.46 14.66
CA ALA A 226 1.50 -0.37 13.82
C ALA A 226 0.56 -1.59 14.00
N LEU A 227 1.11 -2.75 14.36
CA LEU A 227 0.36 -3.96 14.70
C LEU A 227 -0.29 -3.86 16.09
N GLN A 228 0.41 -3.33 17.10
CA GLN A 228 -0.11 -3.16 18.46
C GLN A 228 -1.22 -2.11 18.56
N THR A 229 -1.25 -1.16 17.62
CA THR A 229 -2.26 -0.10 17.54
C THR A 229 -3.45 -0.48 16.64
N MET A 230 -3.56 -1.74 16.24
CA MET A 230 -4.76 -2.24 15.55
C MET A 230 -5.96 -2.20 16.49
N PRO A 231 -7.15 -1.76 16.02
CA PRO A 231 -8.37 -2.04 16.76
C PRO A 231 -8.50 -3.56 16.91
N PRO A 232 -8.98 -4.06 18.07
CA PRO A 232 -9.27 -5.48 18.21
C PRO A 232 -10.20 -5.91 17.08
N SER A 233 -9.96 -7.09 16.51
CA SER A 233 -10.82 -7.67 15.48
C SER A 233 -12.27 -7.55 15.92
N PRO A 234 -13.20 -7.03 15.09
CA PRO A 234 -14.60 -7.07 15.44
C PRO A 234 -14.95 -8.55 15.63
N ASN A 235 -15.33 -8.91 16.86
CA ASN A 235 -15.74 -10.26 17.21
C ASN A 235 -16.82 -10.70 16.22
N LEU A 236 -16.52 -11.72 15.41
CA LEU A 236 -17.52 -12.49 14.69
C LEU A 236 -18.41 -13.14 15.77
N SER A 237 -19.61 -12.59 15.92
CA SER A 237 -20.72 -13.20 16.67
C SER A 237 -21.68 -13.81 15.68
#